data_AF-A0A9E2R1A2-F1
#
_entry.id   AF-A0A9E2R1A2-F1
#
_cell.length_a   1.000
_cell.length_b   1.000
_cell.length_c   1.000
_cell.angle_alpha   90.00
_cell.angle_beta   90.00
_cell.angle_gamma   90.00
#
_symmetry.space_group_name_H-M   'P 1'
#
loop_
_entity.id
_entity.type
_entity.pdbx_description
1 polymer ?
#
loop_
_entity_poly.entity_id
_entity_poly.type
_entity_poly.pdbx_seq_one_letter_code
_entity_poly.pdbx_strand_id
1 'polypeptide(L)' 'MLWQATNIFDLNTYIPTNSSWVLIFATGINNKGQIVGVGTTTNEIGYRSFLLTPNN' A
#
# COMPACT_ATOMS: atom_id res chain seq x y z
N MET A 1 2.61 -15.57 -21.34
CA MET A 1 2.48 -14.35 -20.51
C MET A 1 3.89 -13.94 -20.11
N LEU A 2 4.35 -12.75 -20.49
CA LEU A 2 5.65 -12.24 -20.03
C LEU A 2 5.38 -11.11 -19.03
N TRP A 3 5.50 -11.43 -17.74
CA TRP A 3 5.47 -10.43 -16.68
C TRP A 3 6.92 -10.16 -16.31
N GLN A 4 7.46 -9.03 -16.78
CA GLN A 4 8.74 -8.49 -16.32
C GLN A 4 8.47 -7.17 -15.59
N ALA A 5 7.84 -7.25 -14.42
CA ALA A 5 7.98 -6.18 -13.45
C ALA A 5 9.17 -6.55 -12.57
N THR A 6 10.32 -5.95 -12.83
CA THR A 6 11.57 -6.19 -12.09
C THR A 6 11.64 -5.45 -10.76
N ASN A 7 10.66 -4.58 -10.48
CA ASN A 7 10.65 -3.73 -9.29
C ASN A 7 9.42 -4.04 -8.43
N ILE A 8 9.66 -4.73 -7.32
CA ILE A 8 8.69 -4.89 -6.23
C ILE A 8 9.01 -3.80 -5.20
N PHE A 9 8.05 -2.93 -4.94
CA PHE A 9 8.16 -1.90 -3.91
C PHE A 9 7.43 -2.33 -2.64
N ASP A 10 8.09 -2.20 -1.49
CA ASP A 10 7.41 -2.33 -0.20
C ASP A 10 6.64 -1.03 0.09
N LEU A 11 5.32 -1.12 0.06
CA LEU A 11 4.42 0.01 0.28
C LEU A 11 4.55 0.59 1.71
N ASN A 12 4.99 -0.22 2.67
CA ASN A 12 5.16 0.23 4.05
C ASN A 12 6.35 1.20 4.21
N THR A 13 7.24 1.29 3.22
CA THR A 13 8.32 2.30 3.21
C THR A 13 7.81 3.71 2.94
N TYR A 14 6.57 3.85 2.45
CA TYR A 14 5.93 5.12 2.10
C TYR A 14 4.91 5.60 3.15
N ILE A 15 4.82 4.95 4.31
CA ILE A 15 3.99 5.41 5.43
C ILE A 15 4.87 5.83 6.61
N PRO A 16 4.40 6.75 7.48
CA PRO A 16 5.14 7.14 8.67
C PRO A 16 5.48 5.93 9.56
N THR A 17 6.66 5.93 10.18
CA THR A 17 7.12 4.84 11.06
C THR A 17 6.24 4.64 12.29
N ASN A 18 5.51 5.67 12.71
CA ASN A 18 4.53 5.64 13.80
C ASN A 18 3.09 5.41 13.30
N SER A 19 2.90 5.02 12.04
CA SER A 19 1.59 4.69 11.49
C SER A 19 1.04 3.43 12.15
N SER A 20 -0.27 3.45 12.46
CA SER A 20 -0.99 2.24 12.87
C SER A 20 -1.26 1.28 11.72
N TRP A 21 -0.93 1.65 10.48
CA TRP A 21 -1.21 0.84 9.30
C TRP A 21 -0.10 -0.17 8.99
N VAL A 22 -0.53 -1.35 8.56
CA VAL A 22 0.31 -2.30 7.84
C VAL A 22 -0.37 -2.59 6.50
N LEU A 23 0.29 -2.23 5.41
CA LEU A 23 -0.22 -2.42 4.05
C LEU A 23 0.18 -3.81 3.56
N ILE A 24 -0.80 -4.61 3.10
CA ILE A 24 -0.59 -6.03 2.78
C ILE A 24 -0.44 -6.22 1.26
N PHE A 25 -1.38 -5.70 0.48
CA PHE A 25 -1.29 -5.76 -0.99
C PHE A 25 -2.00 -4.58 -1.66
N ALA A 26 -1.43 -4.14 -2.78
CA ALA A 26 -2.10 -3.21 -3.70
C ALA A 26 -3.04 -3.97 -4.64
N THR A 27 -4.15 -3.33 -4.98
CA THR A 27 -5.13 -3.80 -5.96
C THR A 27 -5.21 -2.90 -7.20
N GLY A 28 -4.68 -1.69 -7.11
CA GLY A 28 -4.64 -0.76 -8.24
C GLY A 28 -3.77 0.46 -7.97
N ILE A 29 -3.37 1.10 -9.06
CA ILE A 29 -2.65 2.37 -9.09
C ILE A 29 -3.24 3.24 -10.20
N ASN A 30 -3.36 4.55 -9.96
CA ASN A 30 -3.83 5.50 -10.98
C ASN A 30 -2.68 6.33 -11.57
N ASN A 31 -2.97 7.12 -12.61
CA ASN A 31 -1.97 7.97 -13.29
C ASN A 31 -1.34 9.06 -12.39
N LYS A 32 -1.89 9.31 -11.19
CA LYS A 32 -1.31 10.22 -10.20
C LYS A 32 -0.39 9.50 -9.20
N GLY A 33 -0.14 8.20 -9.39
CA GLY A 33 0.67 7.40 -8.48
C GLY A 33 -0.02 7.03 -7.17
N GLN A 34 -1.34 7.25 -7.06
CA GLN A 34 -2.09 6.85 -5.87
C GLN A 34 -2.41 5.37 -5.94
N ILE A 35 -2.24 4.69 -4.80
CA ILE A 35 -2.34 3.24 -4.70
C ILE A 35 -3.51 2.88 -3.80
N VAL A 36 -4.37 1.98 -4.27
CA VAL A 36 -5.46 1.40 -3.48
C VAL A 36 -5.16 -0.05 -3.17
N GLY A 37 -5.57 -0.51 -1.99
CA GLY A 37 -5.25 -1.87 -1.56
C GLY A 37 -5.91 -2.25 -0.25
N VAL A 38 -5.43 -3.37 0.30
CA VAL A 38 -5.89 -3.91 1.57
C VAL A 38 -4.75 -3.91 2.58
N GLY A 39 -5.07 -3.48 3.80
CA GLY A 39 -4.18 -3.48 4.95
C GLY A 39 -4.91 -3.81 6.24
N THR A 40 -4.18 -3.73 7.35
CA THR A 40 -4.71 -3.82 8.71
C THR A 40 -4.29 -2.59 9.50
N THR A 41 -4.97 -2.35 10.63
CA THR A 41 -4.56 -1.33 11.60
C THR A 41 -4.33 -1.96 12.96
N THR A 42 -3.44 -1.39 13.78
CA THR A 42 -3.20 -1.86 15.16
C THR A 42 -4.41 -1.70 16.07
N ASN A 43 -5.37 -0.86 15.68
CA ASN A 43 -6.47 -0.43 16.54
C ASN A 43 -7.77 -1.20 16.24
N GLU A 44 -7.81 -1.99 15.15
CA GLU A 44 -9.01 -2.73 14.74
C GLU A 44 -8.65 -4.12 14.22
N ILE A 45 -9.45 -5.11 14.61
CA ILE A 45 -9.32 -6.47 14.06
C ILE A 45 -9.99 -6.51 12.69
N GLY A 46 -9.21 -6.88 11.67
CA GLY A 46 -9.70 -7.18 10.32
C GLY A 46 -9.09 -6.33 9.21
N TYR A 47 -9.40 -6.70 7.97
CA TYR A 47 -8.90 -6.02 6.78
C TYR A 47 -9.63 -4.70 6.52
N ARG A 48 -8.91 -3.69 6.04
CA ARG A 48 -9.43 -2.39 5.63
C ARG A 48 -8.86 -2.00 4.27
N SER A 49 -9.69 -1.35 3.47
CA SER A 49 -9.25 -0.67 2.26
C SER A 49 -8.46 0.59 2.63
N PHE A 50 -7.36 0.85 1.92
CA PHE A 50 -6.59 2.07 2.06
C PHE A 50 -6.46 2.82 0.74
N LEU A 51 -6.19 4.12 0.84
CA LEU A 51 -5.67 4.96 -0.24
C LEU A 51 -4.31 5.50 0.22
N LEU A 52 -3.25 5.09 -0.46
CA LEU A 52 -1.90 5.58 -0.23
C LEU A 52 -1.59 6.63 -1.30
N THR A 53 -1.19 7.82 -0.85
CA THR A 53 -0.62 8.86 -1.72
C THR A 53 0.83 9.02 -1.28
N PRO A 54 1.79 8.35 -1.97
CA PRO A 54 3.20 8.48 -1.65
C PRO A 54 3.61 9.94 -1.81
N ASN A 55 4.09 10.56 -0.74
CA ASN A 55 4.74 11.85 -0.78
C ASN A 55 6.25 11.58 -0.62
N ASN A 56 7.06 12.04 -1.56
CA ASN A 56 8.52 11.97 -1.46
C ASN A 56 9.04 12.73 -0.22
#